data_AF-A0A838IZY6-F1
#
_entry.id   AF-A0A838IZY6-F1
#
_cell.length_a   1.000
_cell.length_b   1.000
_cell.length_c   1.000
_cell.angle_alpha   90.00
_cell.angle_beta   90.00
_cell.angle_gamma   90.00
#
_symmetry.space_group_name_H-M   'P 1'
#
loop_
_entity.id
_entity.type
_entity.pdbx_description
1 polymer ?
#
loop_
_entity_poly.entity_id
_entity_poly.type
_entity_poly.pdbx_seq_one_letter_code
_entity_poly.pdbx_strand_id
1 'polypeptide(L)'
;MALAVPLAARVGLLQNVSGNGGAGAEIAVPASARDASIAALDRGETHYTDRPGILPLRQSVADALRARHDVEIDAGKGVVITCGVIEARFVAIQQLVPAGSGTVVALSHPERIAAACVVRDVRLVGPDADVQGPAIVYLTSDTPAETRDPWLARAAEEGWAIVFEAAEESGFHPASAGLADATVTVGGIGFDQGLEAWRVGFLAAPAATAGPLRDFKQSLTLCTTNLSQWGALALMEERA
;
A
#
# COMPACT_ATOMS: atom_id res chain seq x y z
N MET A 1 -34.56 -28.66 23.52
CA MET A 1 -33.17 -28.36 23.12
C MET A 1 -33.27 -27.39 21.95
N ALA A 2 -33.08 -26.08 22.17
CA ALA A 2 -33.27 -25.09 21.11
C ALA A 2 -32.25 -25.33 19.99
N LEU A 3 -32.77 -25.64 18.80
CA LEU A 3 -31.99 -25.81 17.57
C LEU A 3 -31.16 -24.56 17.36
N ALA A 4 -29.83 -24.73 17.28
CA ALA A 4 -28.90 -23.63 17.11
C ALA A 4 -29.29 -22.79 15.89
N VAL A 5 -29.56 -21.50 16.12
CA VAL A 5 -29.77 -20.53 15.03
C VAL A 5 -28.49 -20.50 14.18
N PRO A 6 -28.58 -20.63 12.84
CA PRO A 6 -27.42 -20.54 11.96
C PRO A 6 -26.56 -19.32 12.29
N LEU A 7 -25.23 -19.47 12.27
CA LEU A 7 -24.32 -18.38 12.66
C LEU A 7 -24.60 -17.09 11.87
N ALA A 8 -24.89 -17.19 10.57
CA ALA A 8 -25.25 -16.04 9.74
C ALA A 8 -26.45 -15.25 10.29
N ALA A 9 -27.49 -15.95 10.74
CA ALA A 9 -28.66 -15.32 11.36
C ALA A 9 -28.34 -14.73 12.75
N ARG A 10 -27.41 -15.32 13.51
CA ARG A 10 -26.94 -14.75 14.79
C ARG A 10 -26.06 -13.51 14.59
N VAL A 11 -25.23 -13.48 13.55
CA VAL A 11 -24.38 -12.34 13.21
C VAL A 11 -25.24 -11.13 12.81
N GLY A 12 -26.34 -11.33 12.09
CA GLY A 12 -27.28 -10.25 11.76
C GLY A 12 -27.99 -9.62 12.97
N LEU A 13 -27.85 -10.21 14.17
CA LEU A 13 -28.38 -9.69 15.43
C LEU A 13 -27.30 -9.02 16.29
N LEU A 14 -26.01 -9.10 15.89
CA LEU A 14 -24.93 -8.43 16.61
C LEU A 14 -25.04 -6.93 16.42
N GLN A 15 -24.88 -6.19 17.51
CA GLN A 15 -24.74 -4.74 17.44
C GLN A 15 -23.39 -4.40 16.81
N ASN A 16 -23.35 -3.37 15.97
CA ASN A 16 -22.08 -2.79 15.54
C ASN A 16 -21.30 -2.34 16.77
N VAL A 17 -20.04 -2.78 16.88
CA VAL A 17 -19.17 -2.52 18.05
C VAL A 17 -18.71 -1.05 18.10
N SER A 18 -19.13 -0.23 17.13
CA SER A 18 -18.83 1.19 16.91
C SER A 18 -19.49 2.14 17.93
N GLY A 19 -19.51 1.74 19.21
CA GLY A 19 -20.14 2.49 20.31
C GLY A 19 -19.20 3.26 21.23
N ASN A 20 -17.87 3.28 20.98
CA ASN A 20 -16.95 3.99 21.88
C ASN A 20 -15.78 4.66 21.14
N GLY A 21 -15.94 5.95 20.82
CA GLY A 21 -14.84 6.92 20.74
C GLY A 21 -14.31 7.30 19.35
N GLY A 22 -15.00 8.23 18.68
CA GLY A 22 -14.44 9.01 17.56
C GLY A 22 -15.46 9.29 16.47
N ALA A 23 -15.86 10.56 16.30
CA ALA A 23 -16.81 11.02 15.29
C ALA A 23 -16.21 11.02 13.87
N GLY A 24 -15.76 9.87 13.38
CA GLY A 24 -15.66 9.60 11.95
C GLY A 24 -17.00 9.04 11.50
N ALA A 25 -17.64 9.63 10.49
CA ALA A 25 -18.83 9.02 9.89
C ALA A 25 -18.45 7.59 9.49
N GLU A 26 -19.19 6.60 9.99
CA GLU A 26 -19.01 5.19 9.62
C GLU A 26 -19.32 5.08 8.12
N ILE A 27 -18.29 5.14 7.27
CA ILE A 27 -18.46 5.06 5.83
C ILE A 27 -18.87 3.62 5.53
N ALA A 28 -20.15 3.43 5.20
CA ALA A 28 -20.64 2.12 4.84
C ALA A 28 -19.88 1.59 3.62
N VAL A 29 -19.46 0.32 3.68
CA VAL A 29 -18.85 -0.38 2.53
C VAL A 29 -19.75 -0.20 1.30
N PRO A 30 -19.23 0.33 0.18
CA PRO A 30 -20.00 0.52 -1.03
C PRO A 30 -20.62 -0.79 -1.53
N ALA A 31 -21.84 -0.70 -2.07
CA ALA A 31 -22.56 -1.87 -2.55
C ALA A 31 -21.75 -2.64 -3.60
N SER A 32 -21.06 -1.95 -4.50
CA SER A 32 -20.20 -2.56 -5.51
C SER A 32 -19.07 -3.41 -4.93
N ALA A 33 -18.34 -2.89 -3.93
CA ALA A 33 -17.29 -3.64 -3.24
C ALA A 33 -17.84 -4.89 -2.53
N ARG A 34 -18.97 -4.74 -1.83
CA ARG A 34 -19.65 -5.85 -1.15
C ARG A 34 -20.12 -6.91 -2.13
N ASP A 35 -20.83 -6.49 -3.17
CA ASP A 35 -21.48 -7.38 -4.13
C ASP A 35 -20.42 -8.11 -4.98
N ALA A 36 -19.31 -7.46 -5.33
CA ALA A 36 -18.17 -8.11 -5.98
C ALA A 36 -17.55 -9.22 -5.12
N SER A 37 -17.46 -8.99 -3.81
CA SER A 37 -16.92 -9.97 -2.85
C SER A 37 -17.86 -11.16 -2.65
N ILE A 38 -19.17 -10.91 -2.58
CA ILE A 38 -20.21 -11.95 -2.55
C ILE A 38 -20.16 -12.77 -3.83
N ALA A 39 -20.10 -12.11 -4.99
CA ALA A 39 -20.01 -12.81 -6.27
C ALA A 39 -18.73 -13.65 -6.38
N ALA A 40 -17.60 -13.19 -5.82
CA ALA A 40 -16.37 -13.99 -5.76
C ALA A 40 -16.55 -15.24 -4.86
N LEU A 41 -17.16 -15.07 -3.69
CA LEU A 41 -17.53 -16.18 -2.80
C LEU A 41 -18.41 -17.21 -3.52
N ASP A 42 -19.46 -16.76 -4.21
CA ASP A 42 -20.40 -17.62 -4.91
C ASP A 42 -19.74 -18.41 -6.06
N ARG A 43 -18.68 -17.85 -6.68
CA ARG A 43 -17.85 -18.53 -7.68
C ARG A 43 -16.81 -19.49 -7.08
N GLY A 44 -16.69 -19.53 -5.75
CA GLY A 44 -15.73 -20.40 -5.06
C GLY A 44 -14.32 -19.81 -4.90
N GLU A 45 -14.15 -18.49 -5.02
CA GLU A 45 -12.88 -17.76 -4.81
C GLU A 45 -12.48 -17.75 -3.31
N THR A 46 -12.21 -18.94 -2.78
CA THR A 46 -12.00 -19.20 -1.34
C THR A 46 -10.59 -19.71 -1.04
N HIS A 47 -9.76 -19.86 -2.07
CA HIS A 47 -8.38 -20.33 -1.96
C HIS A 47 -7.37 -19.18 -2.09
N TYR A 48 -6.09 -19.51 -1.90
CA TYR A 48 -4.99 -18.59 -2.15
C TYR A 48 -5.03 -18.06 -3.58
N THR A 49 -4.76 -16.78 -3.71
CA THR A 49 -4.60 -16.11 -5.01
C THR A 49 -3.18 -16.33 -5.53
N ASP A 50 -2.89 -15.87 -6.76
CA ASP A 50 -1.50 -15.69 -7.18
C ASP A 50 -0.78 -14.85 -6.12
N ARG A 51 0.48 -15.18 -5.85
CA ARG A 51 1.19 -14.65 -4.67
C ARG A 51 1.31 -13.12 -4.66
N PRO A 52 1.47 -12.42 -5.80
CA PRO A 52 1.40 -10.96 -5.87
C PRO A 52 -0.02 -10.38 -5.73
N GLY A 53 -1.07 -11.19 -5.68
CA GLY A 53 -2.47 -10.78 -5.76
C GLY A 53 -3.11 -11.11 -7.11
N ILE A 54 -4.43 -10.98 -7.20
CA ILE A 54 -5.19 -11.26 -8.42
C ILE A 54 -4.72 -10.33 -9.55
N LEU A 55 -4.53 -10.89 -10.74
CA LEU A 55 -4.02 -10.13 -11.89
C LEU A 55 -4.89 -8.91 -12.25
N PRO A 56 -6.24 -8.99 -12.24
CA PRO A 56 -7.09 -7.83 -12.56
C PRO A 56 -6.82 -6.62 -11.64
N LEU A 57 -6.70 -6.84 -10.33
CA LEU A 57 -6.41 -5.75 -9.39
C LEU A 57 -5.02 -5.13 -9.63
N ARG A 58 -4.04 -5.97 -9.95
CA ARG A 58 -2.69 -5.48 -10.30
C ARG A 58 -2.69 -4.65 -11.58
N GLN A 59 -3.50 -5.03 -12.57
CA GLN A 59 -3.68 -4.27 -13.80
C GLN A 59 -4.32 -2.92 -13.50
N SER A 60 -5.40 -2.87 -12.71
CA SER A 60 -6.03 -1.61 -12.31
C SER A 60 -5.07 -0.66 -11.58
N VAL A 61 -4.17 -1.18 -10.73
CA VAL A 61 -3.12 -0.38 -10.08
C VAL A 61 -2.12 0.17 -11.10
N ALA A 62 -1.63 -0.66 -12.01
CA ALA A 62 -0.70 -0.22 -13.05
C ALA A 62 -1.34 0.84 -13.97
N ASP A 63 -2.59 0.61 -14.38
CA ASP A 63 -3.36 1.54 -15.23
C ASP A 63 -3.60 2.87 -14.51
N ALA A 64 -3.93 2.84 -13.21
CA ALA A 64 -4.11 4.05 -12.41
C ALA A 64 -2.82 4.86 -12.26
N LEU A 65 -1.67 4.20 -12.13
CA LEU A 65 -0.36 4.88 -12.09
C LEU A 65 0.00 5.46 -13.45
N ARG A 66 -0.25 4.73 -14.55
CA ARG A 66 -0.05 5.22 -15.92
C ARG A 66 -0.93 6.43 -16.22
N ALA A 67 -2.23 6.33 -15.95
CA ALA A 67 -3.19 7.40 -16.25
C ALA A 67 -2.91 8.69 -15.47
N ARG A 68 -2.50 8.58 -14.20
CA ARG A 68 -2.30 9.74 -13.32
C ARG A 68 -0.91 10.34 -13.40
N HIS A 69 0.10 9.51 -13.63
CA HIS A 69 1.51 9.91 -13.45
C HIS A 69 2.41 9.56 -14.63
N ASP A 70 1.87 8.99 -15.71
CA ASP A 70 2.62 8.50 -16.88
C ASP A 70 3.70 7.47 -16.49
N VAL A 71 3.42 6.66 -15.47
CA VAL A 71 4.32 5.62 -14.95
C VAL A 71 3.93 4.26 -15.51
N GLU A 72 4.80 3.67 -16.33
CA GLU A 72 4.63 2.32 -16.86
C GLU A 72 5.17 1.27 -15.88
N ILE A 73 4.28 0.43 -15.35
CA ILE A 73 4.63 -0.72 -14.50
C ILE A 73 4.07 -1.99 -15.12
N ASP A 74 4.90 -3.03 -15.26
CA ASP A 74 4.43 -4.37 -15.65
C ASP A 74 3.56 -4.95 -14.52
N ALA A 75 2.23 -4.96 -14.68
CA ALA A 75 1.31 -5.51 -13.69
C ALA A 75 1.61 -6.97 -13.29
N GLY A 76 2.24 -7.75 -14.17
CA GLY A 76 2.64 -9.13 -13.95
C GLY A 76 3.81 -9.30 -12.98
N LYS A 77 4.69 -8.29 -12.89
CA LYS A 77 5.98 -8.40 -12.17
C LYS A 77 6.29 -7.26 -11.22
N GLY A 78 5.74 -6.08 -11.49
CA GLY A 78 6.03 -4.82 -10.83
C GLY A 78 5.00 -4.39 -9.79
N VAL A 79 3.80 -5.00 -9.77
CA VAL A 79 2.76 -4.70 -8.78
C VAL A 79 2.55 -5.88 -7.83
N VAL A 80 2.52 -5.58 -6.52
CA VAL A 80 2.22 -6.55 -5.46
C VAL A 80 1.12 -5.97 -4.58
N ILE A 81 0.05 -6.73 -4.40
CA ILE A 81 -1.04 -6.42 -3.48
C ILE A 81 -0.62 -6.81 -2.06
N THR A 82 -0.84 -5.91 -1.12
CA THR A 82 -0.39 -6.01 0.27
C THR A 82 -1.58 -5.95 1.24
N CYS A 83 -1.34 -6.35 2.49
CA CYS A 83 -2.27 -6.25 3.61
C CYS A 83 -2.40 -4.78 4.08
N GLY A 84 -2.95 -3.95 3.20
CA GLY A 84 -2.96 -2.50 3.32
C GLY A 84 -1.58 -1.86 3.10
N VAL A 85 -1.57 -0.52 3.13
CA VAL A 85 -0.35 0.28 2.95
C VAL A 85 0.70 0.06 4.05
N ILE A 86 0.27 -0.36 5.25
CA ILE A 86 1.19 -0.62 6.38
C ILE A 86 2.15 -1.76 6.03
N GLU A 87 1.66 -2.86 5.46
CA GLU A 87 2.53 -3.95 5.00
C GLU A 87 3.46 -3.48 3.87
N ALA A 88 2.96 -2.65 2.94
CA ALA A 88 3.77 -2.12 1.85
C ALA A 88 4.96 -1.27 2.37
N ARG A 89 4.70 -0.34 3.30
CA ARG A 89 5.74 0.46 3.97
C ARG A 89 6.74 -0.43 4.71
N PHE A 90 6.25 -1.39 5.47
CA PHE A 90 7.09 -2.30 6.23
C PHE A 90 8.01 -3.09 5.30
N VAL A 91 7.46 -3.72 4.26
CA VAL A 91 8.23 -4.47 3.26
C VAL A 91 9.30 -3.60 2.59
N ALA A 92 8.94 -2.38 2.17
CA ALA A 92 9.88 -1.44 1.56
C ALA A 92 11.05 -1.12 2.50
N ILE A 93 10.77 -0.74 3.75
CA ILE A 93 11.82 -0.40 4.73
C ILE A 93 12.69 -1.62 5.07
N GLN A 94 12.10 -2.80 5.23
CA GLN A 94 12.87 -3.99 5.56
C GLN A 94 13.85 -4.41 4.45
N GLN A 95 13.60 -4.04 3.20
CA GLN A 95 14.36 -4.53 2.05
C GLN A 95 15.25 -3.48 1.39
N LEU A 96 14.88 -2.19 1.43
CA LEU A 96 15.55 -1.15 0.65
C LEU A 96 16.69 -0.44 1.40
N VAL A 97 16.78 -0.59 2.72
CA VAL A 97 17.81 0.07 3.54
C VAL A 97 18.59 -0.98 4.35
N PRO A 98 19.93 -0.90 4.45
CA PRO A 98 20.72 -1.86 5.23
C PRO A 98 20.46 -1.70 6.73
N ALA A 99 20.27 -2.81 7.44
CA ALA A 99 20.14 -2.83 8.89
C ALA A 99 21.44 -2.40 9.58
N GLY A 100 21.33 -1.70 10.71
CA GLY A 100 22.43 -1.26 11.57
C GLY A 100 23.21 -0.04 11.07
N SER A 101 23.17 0.26 9.77
CA SER A 101 23.94 1.39 9.20
C SER A 101 23.14 2.31 8.28
N GLY A 102 21.92 1.94 7.92
CA GLY A 102 21.11 2.71 6.99
C GLY A 102 20.27 3.81 7.67
N THR A 103 19.86 4.79 6.87
CA THR A 103 19.00 5.90 7.30
C THR A 103 17.71 5.96 6.48
N VAL A 104 16.58 6.23 7.13
CA VAL A 104 15.33 6.60 6.47
C VAL A 104 15.09 8.08 6.71
N VAL A 105 15.04 8.85 5.63
CA VAL A 105 14.74 10.28 5.67
C VAL A 105 13.25 10.46 5.40
N ALA A 106 12.48 10.72 6.46
CA ALA A 106 11.05 10.97 6.36
C ALA A 106 10.80 12.46 6.15
N LEU A 107 10.37 12.83 4.95
CA LEU A 107 10.05 14.23 4.62
C LEU A 107 8.68 14.65 5.17
N SER A 108 7.82 13.66 5.44
CA SER A 108 6.49 13.81 6.05
C SER A 108 6.14 12.55 6.81
N HIS A 109 5.22 12.67 7.77
CA HIS A 109 4.59 11.54 8.47
C HIS A 109 5.55 10.45 9.01
N PRO A 110 6.63 10.79 9.74
CA PRO A 110 7.57 9.81 10.28
C PRO A 110 6.89 8.76 11.18
N GLU A 111 5.79 9.12 11.85
CA GLU A 111 5.01 8.22 12.70
C GLU A 111 4.47 6.99 11.95
N ARG A 112 4.26 7.10 10.63
CA ARG A 112 3.73 5.99 9.79
C ARG A 112 4.74 4.86 9.57
N ILE A 113 6.03 5.16 9.76
CA ILE A 113 7.14 4.26 9.43
C ILE A 113 8.10 4.02 10.60
N ALA A 114 7.93 4.72 11.73
CA ALA A 114 8.80 4.61 12.90
C ALA A 114 8.98 3.17 13.40
N ALA A 115 7.88 2.41 13.53
CA ALA A 115 7.96 1.03 14.00
C ALA A 115 8.75 0.13 13.03
N ALA A 116 8.59 0.32 11.72
CA ALA A 116 9.35 -0.42 10.72
C ALA A 116 10.84 -0.09 10.79
N CYS A 117 11.19 1.19 11.01
CA CYS A 117 12.59 1.61 11.19
C CYS A 117 13.23 0.98 12.43
N VAL A 118 12.49 0.88 13.53
CA VAL A 118 12.95 0.19 14.75
C VAL A 118 13.22 -1.29 14.48
N VAL A 119 12.30 -1.98 13.81
CA VAL A 119 12.47 -3.41 13.48
C VAL A 119 13.64 -3.64 12.52
N ARG A 120 13.87 -2.71 11.58
CA ARG A 120 15.01 -2.77 10.65
C ARG A 120 16.34 -2.37 11.29
N ASP A 121 16.34 -1.83 12.50
CA ASP A 121 17.51 -1.24 13.14
C ASP A 121 18.16 -0.15 12.27
N VAL A 122 17.35 0.84 11.86
CA VAL A 122 17.81 1.98 11.04
C VAL A 122 17.48 3.30 11.69
N ARG A 123 18.30 4.31 11.37
CA ARG A 123 18.10 5.68 11.85
C ARG A 123 16.93 6.31 11.10
N LEU A 124 15.89 6.76 11.81
CA LEU A 124 14.82 7.58 11.24
C LEU A 124 15.11 9.06 11.52
N VAL A 125 15.10 9.88 10.47
CA VAL A 125 15.36 11.32 10.57
C VAL A 125 14.36 12.16 9.76
N GLY A 126 14.24 13.43 10.13
CA GLY A 126 13.48 14.43 9.38
C GLY A 126 14.33 15.15 8.30
N PRO A 127 13.73 16.09 7.56
CA PRO A 127 14.35 16.75 6.42
C PRO A 127 15.53 17.68 6.76
N ASP A 128 15.68 18.08 8.02
CA ASP A 128 16.76 18.98 8.47
C ASP A 128 18.04 18.22 8.89
N ALA A 129 18.03 16.89 8.82
CA ALA A 129 19.14 16.09 9.29
C ALA A 129 20.28 16.02 8.28
N ASP A 130 21.52 16.07 8.79
CA ASP A 130 22.67 15.63 8.02
C ASP A 130 22.69 14.10 7.96
N VAL A 131 22.80 13.58 6.73
CA VAL A 131 22.70 12.16 6.38
C VAL A 131 23.94 11.80 5.60
N GLN A 132 24.62 10.73 6.01
CA GLN A 132 25.80 10.21 5.35
C GLN A 132 25.62 8.70 5.19
N GLY A 133 26.11 8.15 4.09
CA GLY A 133 26.01 6.72 3.80
C GLY A 133 24.65 6.31 3.20
N PRO A 134 24.30 5.01 3.28
CA PRO A 134 23.12 4.46 2.62
C PRO A 134 21.83 5.01 3.22
N ALA A 135 20.95 5.56 2.38
CA ALA A 135 19.64 6.01 2.82
C ALA A 135 18.52 5.67 1.84
N ILE A 136 17.29 5.81 2.34
CA ILE A 136 16.09 5.90 1.51
C ILE A 136 15.35 7.18 1.86
N VAL A 137 14.69 7.78 0.87
CA VAL A 137 13.82 8.95 1.06
C VAL A 137 12.37 8.48 1.11
N TYR A 138 11.69 8.72 2.22
CA TYR A 138 10.27 8.47 2.39
C TYR A 138 9.51 9.79 2.30
N LEU A 139 8.52 9.83 1.43
CA LEU A 139 7.68 11.01 1.21
C LEU A 139 6.26 10.59 0.84
N THR A 140 5.32 11.49 1.12
CA THR A 140 3.91 11.32 0.80
C THR A 140 3.52 12.35 -0.27
N SER A 141 2.34 12.19 -0.84
CA SER A 141 1.82 13.12 -1.85
C SER A 141 1.68 14.57 -1.39
N ASP A 142 1.50 14.80 -0.09
CA ASP A 142 1.38 16.11 0.54
C ASP A 142 2.71 16.70 1.02
N THR A 143 3.85 16.05 0.74
CA THR A 143 5.16 16.64 1.03
C THR A 143 5.38 17.93 0.22
N PRO A 144 5.63 19.09 0.87
CA PRO A 144 5.84 20.36 0.17
C PRO A 144 7.03 20.32 -0.79
N ALA A 145 6.92 21.02 -1.93
CA ALA A 145 7.94 21.00 -2.98
C ALA A 145 9.31 21.52 -2.50
N GLU A 146 9.31 22.55 -1.67
CA GLU A 146 10.50 23.15 -1.06
C GLU A 146 11.29 22.17 -0.19
N THR A 147 10.60 21.21 0.43
CA THR A 147 11.23 20.12 1.21
C THR A 147 11.57 18.95 0.30
N ARG A 148 10.65 18.60 -0.62
CA ARG A 148 10.74 17.43 -1.48
C ARG A 148 11.87 17.51 -2.50
N ASP A 149 11.92 18.57 -3.28
CA ASP A 149 12.74 18.64 -4.50
C ASP A 149 14.26 18.54 -4.20
N PRO A 150 14.79 19.18 -3.13
CA PRO A 150 16.20 18.98 -2.75
C PRO A 150 16.53 17.53 -2.39
N TRP A 151 15.63 16.83 -1.69
CA TRP A 151 15.84 15.44 -1.29
C TRP A 151 15.70 14.46 -2.47
N LEU A 152 14.84 14.76 -3.45
CA LEU A 152 14.78 13.98 -4.69
C LEU A 152 16.03 14.15 -5.55
N ALA A 153 16.54 15.38 -5.67
CA ALA A 153 17.81 15.64 -6.36
C ALA A 153 18.96 14.89 -5.69
N ARG A 154 19.02 14.94 -4.35
CA ARG A 154 20.01 14.20 -3.58
C ARG A 154 19.87 12.68 -3.75
N ALA A 155 18.66 12.15 -3.73
CA ALA A 155 18.43 10.72 -3.95
C ALA A 155 18.92 10.28 -5.35
N ALA A 156 18.75 11.13 -6.36
CA ALA A 156 19.27 10.90 -7.70
C ALA A 156 20.80 10.85 -7.72
N GLU A 157 21.46 11.81 -7.06
CA GLU A 157 22.93 11.91 -6.99
C GLU A 157 23.56 10.73 -6.26
N GLU A 158 22.96 10.32 -5.14
CA GLU A 158 23.50 9.26 -4.26
C GLU A 158 23.02 7.85 -4.65
N GLY A 159 22.08 7.74 -5.61
CA GLY A 159 21.47 6.47 -6.00
C GLY A 159 20.60 5.84 -4.90
N TRP A 160 19.97 6.67 -4.07
CA TRP A 160 19.09 6.21 -2.99
C TRP A 160 17.71 5.82 -3.51
N ALA A 161 17.13 4.79 -2.89
CA ALA A 161 15.75 4.41 -3.20
C ALA A 161 14.75 5.42 -2.59
N ILE A 162 13.61 5.54 -3.25
CA ILE A 162 12.52 6.42 -2.84
C ILE A 162 11.31 5.55 -2.51
N VAL A 163 10.72 5.76 -1.33
CA VAL A 163 9.43 5.18 -0.97
C VAL A 163 8.39 6.27 -1.04
N PHE A 164 7.61 6.26 -2.12
CA PHE A 164 6.57 7.26 -2.36
C PHE A 164 5.20 6.72 -1.96
N GLU A 165 4.58 7.33 -0.96
CA GLU A 165 3.21 7.01 -0.63
C GLU A 165 2.23 7.87 -1.42
N ALA A 166 1.55 7.23 -2.37
CA ALA A 166 0.57 7.87 -3.22
C ALA A 166 -0.74 8.08 -2.47
N ALA A 167 -1.24 9.31 -2.50
CA ALA A 167 -2.63 9.63 -2.20
C ALA A 167 -3.42 9.69 -3.52
N GLU A 168 -4.69 9.32 -3.48
CA GLU A 168 -5.51 9.13 -4.69
C GLU A 168 -5.69 10.41 -5.53
N GLU A 169 -5.59 11.59 -4.92
CA GLU A 169 -5.82 12.90 -5.57
C GLU A 169 -4.53 13.67 -5.94
N SER A 170 -3.34 13.08 -5.71
CA SER A 170 -2.08 13.79 -5.97
C SER A 170 -1.76 13.88 -7.46
N GLY A 171 -1.36 15.07 -7.94
CA GLY A 171 -0.79 15.24 -9.28
C GLY A 171 0.71 14.96 -9.36
N PHE A 172 1.41 14.86 -8.22
CA PHE A 172 2.85 14.66 -8.17
C PHE A 172 3.21 13.18 -8.02
N HIS A 173 4.27 12.77 -8.70
CA HIS A 173 4.95 11.48 -8.52
C HIS A 173 6.45 11.64 -8.82
N PRO A 174 7.39 11.00 -8.09
CA PRO A 174 8.84 11.15 -8.34
C PRO A 174 9.29 10.82 -9.77
N ALA A 175 8.51 10.01 -10.50
CA ALA A 175 8.74 9.74 -11.91
C ALA A 175 8.77 10.99 -12.80
N SER A 176 8.02 12.05 -12.47
CA SER A 176 8.09 13.31 -13.21
C SER A 176 9.44 14.03 -13.08
N ALA A 177 10.24 13.65 -12.08
CA ALA A 177 11.63 14.07 -11.90
C ALA A 177 12.64 13.03 -12.46
N GLY A 178 12.19 12.07 -13.28
CA GLY A 178 13.05 11.03 -13.86
C GLY A 178 13.43 9.91 -12.90
N LEU A 179 12.78 9.81 -11.72
CA LEU A 179 13.14 8.88 -10.65
C LEU A 179 12.25 7.63 -10.61
N ALA A 180 11.60 7.29 -11.73
CA ALA A 180 10.72 6.12 -11.80
C ALA A 180 11.43 4.82 -11.38
N ASP A 181 12.67 4.63 -11.84
CA ASP A 181 13.44 3.40 -11.57
C ASP A 181 13.90 3.27 -10.11
N ALA A 182 14.05 4.41 -9.41
CA ALA A 182 14.45 4.46 -8.00
C ALA A 182 13.24 4.41 -7.04
N THR A 183 12.00 4.47 -7.57
CA THR A 183 10.80 4.66 -6.76
C THR A 183 10.04 3.37 -6.54
N VAL A 184 9.71 3.11 -5.27
CA VAL A 184 8.71 2.15 -4.83
C VAL A 184 7.48 2.93 -4.39
N THR A 185 6.42 2.86 -5.19
CA THR A 185 5.16 3.53 -4.91
C THR A 185 4.28 2.64 -4.07
N VAL A 186 3.79 3.14 -2.94
CA VAL A 186 2.91 2.40 -2.02
C VAL A 186 1.59 3.14 -1.84
N GLY A 187 0.51 2.40 -1.59
CA GLY A 187 -0.80 3.01 -1.38
C GLY A 187 -1.82 2.06 -0.75
N GLY A 188 -2.91 2.63 -0.23
CA GLY A 188 -4.12 1.90 0.14
C GLY A 188 -5.11 1.89 -1.01
N ILE A 189 -6.06 0.95 -1.01
CA ILE A 189 -7.16 0.92 -1.98
C ILE A 189 -8.49 0.97 -1.21
N GLY A 190 -9.29 2.00 -1.45
CA GLY A 190 -10.61 2.18 -0.84
C GLY A 190 -10.60 2.50 0.66
N PHE A 191 -9.45 2.87 1.23
CA PHE A 191 -9.32 3.13 2.67
C PHE A 191 -10.28 4.22 3.17
N ASP A 192 -10.42 5.29 2.42
CA ASP A 192 -11.33 6.42 2.65
C ASP A 192 -12.74 6.18 2.11
N GLN A 193 -13.01 5.01 1.53
CA GLN A 193 -14.29 4.59 0.97
C GLN A 193 -14.97 3.49 1.80
N GLY A 194 -14.56 3.29 3.06
CA GLY A 194 -15.16 2.27 3.95
C GLY A 194 -14.52 0.88 3.85
N LEU A 195 -13.37 0.74 3.17
CA LEU A 195 -12.59 -0.51 3.11
C LEU A 195 -11.39 -0.49 4.07
N GLU A 196 -11.36 0.37 5.11
CA GLU A 196 -10.21 0.46 6.01
C GLU A 196 -9.86 -0.87 6.69
N ALA A 197 -10.88 -1.63 7.06
CA ALA A 197 -10.76 -2.94 7.70
C ALA A 197 -10.57 -4.09 6.70
N TRP A 198 -10.66 -3.82 5.39
CA TRP A 198 -10.52 -4.83 4.34
C TRP A 198 -9.06 -5.09 3.97
N ARG A 199 -8.15 -4.23 4.43
CA ARG A 199 -6.70 -4.44 4.41
C ARG A 199 -6.16 -4.70 3.01
N VAL A 200 -6.55 -3.87 2.05
CA VAL A 200 -6.01 -3.92 0.69
C VAL A 200 -5.15 -2.69 0.42
N GLY A 201 -3.93 -2.93 -0.03
CA GLY A 201 -3.00 -1.92 -0.49
C GLY A 201 -2.12 -2.48 -1.59
N PHE A 202 -1.16 -1.70 -2.04
CA PHE A 202 -0.22 -2.13 -3.05
C PHE A 202 1.19 -1.58 -2.79
N LEU A 203 2.16 -2.24 -3.39
CA LEU A 203 3.44 -1.66 -3.78
C LEU A 203 3.61 -1.82 -5.30
N ALA A 204 4.17 -0.82 -5.95
CA ALA A 204 4.46 -0.80 -7.38
C ALA A 204 5.88 -0.28 -7.62
N ALA A 205 6.67 -1.00 -8.41
CA ALA A 205 8.06 -0.67 -8.69
C ALA A 205 8.53 -1.37 -9.99
N PRO A 206 9.69 -1.01 -10.55
CA PRO A 206 10.30 -1.79 -11.62
C PRO A 206 10.45 -3.27 -11.22
N ALA A 207 10.31 -4.19 -12.18
CA ALA A 207 10.28 -5.62 -11.91
C ALA A 207 11.51 -6.14 -11.12
N ALA A 208 12.68 -5.55 -11.36
CA ALA A 208 13.92 -5.88 -10.64
C ALA A 208 13.84 -5.55 -9.13
N THR A 209 13.13 -4.48 -8.78
CA THR A 209 12.92 -4.03 -7.40
C THR A 209 11.71 -4.74 -6.77
N ALA A 210 10.61 -4.89 -7.52
CA ALA A 210 9.39 -5.51 -7.02
C ALA A 210 9.56 -7.00 -6.70
N GLY A 211 10.43 -7.73 -7.42
CA GLY A 211 10.68 -9.16 -7.22
C GLY A 211 11.11 -9.51 -5.78
N PRO A 212 12.23 -8.94 -5.28
CA PRO A 212 12.67 -9.15 -3.89
C PRO A 212 11.63 -8.69 -2.85
N LEU A 213 10.96 -7.56 -3.08
CA LEU A 213 9.91 -7.05 -2.18
C LEU A 213 8.74 -8.02 -2.07
N ARG A 214 8.29 -8.56 -3.21
CA ARG A 214 7.27 -9.60 -3.28
C ARG A 214 7.69 -10.84 -2.49
N ASP A 215 8.91 -11.33 -2.70
CA ASP A 215 9.39 -12.57 -2.07
C ASP A 215 9.49 -12.42 -0.54
N PHE A 216 9.93 -11.25 -0.06
CA PHE A 216 9.89 -10.92 1.36
C PHE A 216 8.46 -10.86 1.91
N LYS A 217 7.55 -10.14 1.23
CA LYS A 217 6.12 -10.06 1.60
C LYS A 217 5.47 -11.45 1.72
N GLN A 218 5.81 -12.38 0.83
CA GLN A 218 5.27 -13.75 0.87
C GLN A 218 5.67 -14.50 2.14
N SER A 219 6.83 -14.20 2.71
CA SER A 219 7.29 -14.81 3.96
C SER A 219 6.55 -14.26 5.19
N LEU A 220 5.89 -13.10 5.07
CA LEU A 220 5.11 -12.49 6.15
C LEU A 220 3.66 -12.99 6.16
N THR A 221 2.98 -12.90 5.02
CA THR A 221 1.52 -13.10 4.94
C THR A 221 1.08 -13.96 3.76
N LEU A 222 2.02 -14.49 2.98
CA LEU A 222 1.77 -15.19 1.71
C LEU A 222 0.99 -14.32 0.71
N CYS A 223 -0.34 -14.25 0.80
CA CYS A 223 -1.21 -13.44 -0.05
C CYS A 223 -2.18 -12.60 0.78
N THR A 224 -2.57 -11.43 0.25
CA THR A 224 -3.67 -10.63 0.80
C THR A 224 -5.00 -11.38 0.65
N THR A 225 -5.94 -11.17 1.57
CA THR A 225 -7.27 -11.82 1.58
C THR A 225 -7.93 -11.77 0.20
N ASN A 226 -8.27 -12.93 -0.37
CA ASN A 226 -8.82 -13.06 -1.73
C ASN A 226 -10.07 -12.18 -1.92
N LEU A 227 -11.07 -12.34 -1.06
CA LEU A 227 -12.34 -11.62 -1.16
C LEU A 227 -12.19 -10.10 -1.09
N SER A 228 -11.28 -9.62 -0.25
CA SER A 228 -11.03 -8.20 -0.11
C SER A 228 -10.46 -7.59 -1.40
N GLN A 229 -9.65 -8.36 -2.16
CA GLN A 229 -9.12 -7.91 -3.44
C GLN A 229 -10.22 -7.70 -4.49
N TRP A 230 -11.27 -8.54 -4.50
CA TRP A 230 -12.41 -8.36 -5.41
C TRP A 230 -13.24 -7.12 -5.05
N GLY A 231 -13.46 -6.86 -3.76
CA GLY A 231 -14.12 -5.63 -3.34
C GLY A 231 -13.32 -4.38 -3.70
N ALA A 232 -12.00 -4.42 -3.53
CA ALA A 232 -11.10 -3.33 -3.91
C ALA A 232 -11.07 -3.11 -5.44
N LEU A 233 -11.06 -4.19 -6.23
CA LEU A 233 -11.11 -4.13 -7.70
C LEU A 233 -12.35 -3.38 -8.18
N ALA A 234 -13.52 -3.69 -7.62
CA ALA A 234 -14.76 -3.02 -7.99
C ALA A 234 -14.69 -1.50 -7.79
N LEU A 235 -14.08 -1.03 -6.70
CA LEU A 235 -13.91 0.41 -6.46
C LEU A 235 -12.93 1.07 -7.43
N MET A 236 -11.89 0.34 -7.86
CA MET A 236 -10.95 0.86 -8.85
C MET A 236 -11.58 0.97 -10.24
N GLU A 237 -12.37 -0.01 -10.64
CA GLU A 237 -13.05 -0.03 -11.94
C GLU A 237 -14.13 1.07 -12.06
N GLU A 238 -14.81 1.43 -10.97
CA GLU A 238 -15.79 2.53 -10.97
C GLU A 238 -15.17 3.91 -11.23
N ARG A 239 -13.85 4.04 -11.09
CA ARG A 239 -13.10 5.29 -11.24
C ARG A 239 -12.32 5.39 -12.56
N ALA A 240 -12.27 4.30 -13.34
CA ALA A 240 -11.51 4.20 -14.57
C ALA A 240 -12.22 4.84 -15.78
#